data_AF-A0A2L0N4E9-F1
#
_entry.id   AF-A0A2L0N4E9-F1
#
_cell.length_a   1.000
_cell.length_b   1.000
_cell.length_c   1.000
_cell.angle_alpha   90.00
_cell.angle_beta   90.00
_cell.angle_gamma   90.00
#
_symmetry.space_group_name_H-M   'P 1'
#
loop_
_entity.id
_entity.type
_entity.pdbx_description
1 polymer ?
#
loop_
_entity_poly.entity_id
_entity_poly.type
_entity_poly.pdbx_seq_one_letter_code
_entity_poly.pdbx_strand_id
1 'polypeptide(L)'
;MALTIHGLPLTLNTDGHRHPRENTLVGITAVLGVVAFTTSFFHGLHAVSAWTGLFGIVTGLWGQFVSVTTAERFVLMITVVASAWGLYLGIARGGFLG
;
A
#
# COMPACT_ATOMS: atom_id res chain seq x y z
N MET A 1 1.68 21.99 23.60
CA MET A 1 0.52 21.12 23.88
C MET A 1 -0.38 21.16 22.66
N ALA A 2 -0.20 20.24 21.71
CA ALA A 2 -1.00 20.21 20.48
C ALA A 2 -2.40 19.68 20.80
N LEU A 3 -3.43 20.43 20.39
CA LEU A 3 -4.83 20.06 20.57
C LEU A 3 -5.12 18.77 19.78
N THR A 4 -5.43 17.69 20.49
CA THR A 4 -5.95 16.46 19.89
C THR A 4 -7.33 16.76 19.31
N ILE A 5 -7.39 17.06 18.02
CA ILE A 5 -8.65 17.15 17.28
C ILE A 5 -9.21 15.72 17.20
N HIS A 6 -10.26 15.42 17.99
CA HIS A 6 -11.12 14.24 17.78
C HIS A 6 -11.97 14.46 16.52
N GLY A 7 -11.32 14.55 15.36
CA GLY A 7 -11.97 14.46 14.06
C GLY A 7 -12.32 12.99 13.76
N LEU A 8 -13.26 12.76 12.84
CA LEU A 8 -13.62 11.41 12.41
C LEU A 8 -12.36 10.56 12.15
N PRO A 9 -12.27 9.32 12.65
CA PRO A 9 -11.06 8.48 12.59
C PRO A 9 -10.66 8.02 11.18
N LEU A 10 -11.29 8.56 10.13
CA LEU A 10 -11.12 8.19 8.73
C LEU A 10 -10.18 9.11 7.94
N THR A 11 -9.63 10.16 8.56
CA THR A 11 -8.66 11.05 7.88
C THR A 11 -7.23 10.61 8.13
N LEU A 12 -6.42 10.54 7.07
CA LEU A 12 -4.97 10.32 7.16
C LEU A 12 -4.23 11.53 7.76
N ASN A 13 -4.84 12.72 7.69
CA ASN A 13 -4.30 13.98 8.19
C ASN A 13 -4.60 14.17 9.68
N THR A 14 -4.04 13.31 10.54
CA THR A 14 -4.30 13.33 11.99
C THR A 14 -3.70 14.55 12.71
N ASP A 15 -2.79 15.27 12.08
CA ASP A 15 -2.16 16.50 12.56
C ASP A 15 -2.89 17.78 12.10
N GLY A 16 -4.03 17.64 11.41
CA GLY A 16 -4.85 18.75 10.94
C GLY A 16 -4.33 19.49 9.70
N HIS A 17 -3.17 19.10 9.16
CA HIS A 17 -2.58 19.71 7.97
C HIS A 17 -2.83 18.84 6.74
N ARG A 18 -2.97 19.45 5.56
CA ARG A 18 -3.16 18.68 4.32
C ARG A 18 -1.82 18.19 3.80
N HIS A 19 -1.69 16.87 3.64
CA HIS A 19 -0.53 16.20 3.05
C HIS A 19 -0.88 15.55 1.70
N PRO A 20 -1.10 16.33 0.63
CA PRO A 20 -1.60 15.79 -0.64
C PRO A 20 -0.64 14.81 -1.30
N ARG A 21 0.68 14.99 -1.14
CA ARG A 21 1.68 14.11 -1.79
C ARG A 21 1.77 12.77 -1.08
N GLU A 22 1.82 12.81 0.24
CA GLU A 22 1.90 11.67 1.14
C GLU A 22 0.61 10.84 1.03
N ASN A 23 -0.56 11.49 1.09
CA ASN A 23 -1.85 10.83 0.90
C ASN A 23 -1.99 10.21 -0.50
N THR A 24 -1.46 10.87 -1.55
CA THR A 24 -1.45 10.30 -2.90
C THR A 24 -0.58 9.05 -2.96
N LEU A 25 0.60 9.06 -2.34
CA LEU A 25 1.48 7.90 -2.28
C LEU A 25 0.81 6.74 -1.52
N VAL A 26 0.14 7.01 -0.40
CA VAL A 26 -0.67 6.03 0.33
C VAL A 26 -1.75 5.45 -0.58
N GLY A 27 -2.48 6.29 -1.32
CA GLY A 27 -3.52 5.86 -2.25
C GLY A 27 -2.98 4.96 -3.37
N ILE A 28 -1.89 5.36 -4.02
CA ILE A 28 -1.23 4.56 -5.07
C ILE A 28 -0.81 3.20 -4.52
N THR A 29 -0.13 3.21 -3.37
CA THR A 29 0.34 1.98 -2.72
C THR A 29 -0.86 1.08 -2.40
N ALA A 30 -1.92 1.63 -1.81
CA ALA A 30 -3.13 0.89 -1.42
C ALA A 30 -3.78 0.19 -2.62
N VAL A 31 -3.91 0.91 -3.74
CA VAL A 31 -4.44 0.33 -4.99
C VAL A 31 -3.54 -0.80 -5.48
N LEU A 32 -2.21 -0.62 -5.50
CA LEU A 32 -1.27 -1.66 -5.90
C LEU A 32 -1.37 -2.90 -5.01
N GLY A 33 -1.43 -2.73 -3.68
CA GLY A 33 -1.55 -3.85 -2.75
C GLY A 33 -2.88 -4.59 -2.85
N VAL A 34 -3.99 -3.88 -3.06
CA VAL A 34 -5.31 -4.50 -3.28
C VAL A 34 -5.32 -5.28 -4.60
N VAL A 35 -4.78 -4.72 -5.68
CA VAL A 35 -4.67 -5.42 -6.96
C VAL A 35 -3.78 -6.65 -6.83
N ALA A 36 -2.61 -6.52 -6.21
CA ALA A 36 -1.69 -7.64 -6.00
C ALA A 36 -2.36 -8.77 -5.20
N PHE A 37 -2.98 -8.43 -4.07
CA PHE A 37 -3.63 -9.40 -3.21
C PHE A 37 -4.80 -10.10 -3.90
N THR A 38 -5.70 -9.35 -4.54
CA THR A 38 -6.89 -9.92 -5.19
C THR A 38 -6.54 -10.75 -6.43
N THR A 39 -5.62 -10.28 -7.27
CA THR A 39 -5.19 -11.02 -8.47
C THR A 39 -4.42 -12.30 -8.12
N SER A 40 -3.80 -12.35 -6.94
CA SER A 40 -3.10 -13.54 -6.44
C SER A 40 -3.99 -14.75 -6.18
N PHE A 41 -5.32 -14.65 -6.28
CA PHE A 41 -6.22 -15.82 -6.20
C PHE A 41 -6.51 -16.45 -7.57
N PHE A 42 -6.10 -15.81 -8.66
CA PHE A 42 -6.35 -16.30 -10.02
C PHE A 42 -5.07 -16.85 -10.65
N HIS A 43 -5.14 -18.04 -11.23
CA HIS A 43 -3.97 -18.72 -11.81
C HIS A 43 -3.42 -17.98 -13.04
N GLY A 44 -4.28 -17.40 -13.88
CA GLY A 44 -3.88 -16.68 -15.10
C GLY A 44 -3.43 -15.24 -14.90
N LEU A 45 -3.42 -14.71 -13.66
CA LEU A 45 -3.04 -13.33 -13.36
C LEU A 45 -1.74 -13.23 -12.56
N HIS A 46 -0.91 -14.27 -12.55
CA HIS A 46 0.31 -14.31 -11.75
C HIS A 46 1.29 -13.17 -12.09
N ALA A 47 1.40 -12.78 -13.36
CA ALA A 47 2.29 -11.70 -13.80
C ALA A 47 1.82 -10.35 -13.27
N VAL A 48 0.50 -10.07 -13.34
CA VAL A 48 -0.09 -8.85 -12.78
C VAL A 48 0.09 -8.82 -11.26
N SER A 49 -0.18 -9.94 -10.58
CA SER A 49 0.01 -10.10 -9.14
C SER A 49 1.46 -9.84 -8.72
N ALA A 50 2.42 -10.37 -9.48
CA ALA A 50 3.85 -10.19 -9.21
C ALA A 50 4.29 -8.74 -9.44
N TRP A 51 3.95 -8.12 -10.57
CA TRP A 51 4.34 -6.74 -10.86
C TRP A 51 3.71 -5.74 -9.88
N THR A 52 2.40 -5.85 -9.65
CA THR A 52 1.70 -4.95 -8.72
C THR A 52 2.17 -5.16 -7.29
N GLY A 53 2.46 -6.40 -6.88
CA GLY A 53 3.05 -6.71 -5.59
C GLY A 53 4.45 -6.12 -5.42
N LEU A 54 5.30 -6.21 -6.44
CA LEU A 54 6.64 -5.62 -6.41
C LEU A 54 6.57 -4.09 -6.27
N PHE A 55 5.81 -3.43 -7.13
CA PHE A 55 5.66 -1.97 -7.06
C PHE A 55 4.98 -1.52 -5.76
N GLY A 56 4.00 -2.29 -5.27
CA GLY A 56 3.34 -2.04 -3.99
C GLY A 56 4.29 -2.12 -2.80
N ILE A 57 5.22 -3.08 -2.78
CA ILE A 57 6.27 -3.16 -1.76
C ILE A 57 7.21 -1.95 -1.87
N VAL A 58 7.70 -1.63 -3.07
CA VAL A 58 8.66 -0.52 -3.26
C VAL A 58 8.04 0.82 -2.85
N THR A 59 6.85 1.13 -3.36
CA THR A 59 6.14 2.37 -3.02
C THR A 59 5.75 2.43 -1.55
N GLY A 60 5.33 1.30 -0.97
CA GLY A 60 4.93 1.22 0.42
C GLY A 60 6.08 1.39 1.40
N LEU A 61 7.22 0.74 1.15
CA LEU A 61 8.44 0.92 1.95
C LEU A 61 8.98 2.35 1.81
N TRP A 62 8.97 2.92 0.60
CA TRP A 62 9.33 4.33 0.42
C TRP A 62 8.39 5.26 1.20
N GLY A 63 7.09 4.99 1.17
CA GLY A 63 6.09 5.74 1.91
C GLY A 63 6.34 5.76 3.41
N GLN A 64 6.86 4.67 4.00
CA GLN A 64 7.20 4.65 5.43
C GLN A 64 8.21 5.74 5.83
N PHE A 65 9.14 6.09 4.92
CA PHE A 65 10.16 7.11 5.17
C PHE A 65 9.69 8.54 4.89
N VAL A 66 8.67 8.71 4.04
CA VAL A 66 8.17 10.04 3.64
C VAL A 66 6.95 10.47 4.47
N SER A 67 6.16 9.52 4.96
CA SER A 67 4.93 9.79 5.71
C SER A 67 5.16 10.64 6.96
N VAL A 68 4.25 11.61 7.15
CA VAL A 68 4.26 12.56 8.26
C VAL A 68 3.43 12.00 9.41
N THR A 69 2.32 11.32 9.11
CA THR A 69 1.38 10.85 10.14
C THR A 69 1.48 9.35 10.40
N THR A 70 1.08 8.95 11.61
CA THR A 70 1.00 7.52 11.97
C THR A 70 -0.09 6.80 11.17
N ALA A 71 -1.18 7.49 10.84
CA ALA A 71 -2.28 6.92 10.06
C ALA A 71 -1.82 6.51 8.65
N GLU A 72 -1.04 7.35 7.98
CA GLU A 72 -0.43 7.02 6.68
C GLU A 72 0.46 5.77 6.78
N ARG A 73 1.37 5.75 7.76
CA ARG A 73 2.30 4.62 7.99
C ARG A 73 1.56 3.32 8.28
N PHE A 74 0.45 3.39 9.01
CA PHE A 74 -0.36 2.22 9.34
C PHE A 74 -1.00 1.61 8.08
N VAL A 75 -1.62 2.44 7.24
CA VAL A 75 -2.20 1.99 5.96
C VAL A 75 -1.12 1.43 5.03
N LEU A 76 0.03 2.10 4.94
CA LEU A 76 1.15 1.62 4.13
C LEU A 76 1.65 0.26 4.60
N MET A 77 1.73 0.02 5.91
CA MET A 77 2.22 -1.26 6.44
C MET A 77 1.29 -2.42 6.08
N ILE A 78 -0.02 -2.25 6.28
CA ILE A 78 -1.03 -3.26 5.86
C ILE A 78 -0.90 -3.55 4.37
N THR A 79 -0.73 -2.48 3.59
CA THR A 79 -0.64 -2.58 2.14
C THR A 79 0.64 -3.27 1.67
N VAL A 80 1.78 -3.02 2.32
CA VAL A 80 3.05 -3.73 2.03
C VAL A 80 2.89 -5.22 2.28
N VAL A 81 2.22 -5.61 3.37
CA VAL A 81 1.93 -7.03 3.66
C VAL A 81 1.04 -7.65 2.58
N ALA A 82 -0.03 -6.95 2.16
CA ALA A 82 -0.90 -7.40 1.08
C ALA A 82 -0.15 -7.53 -0.26
N SER A 83 0.74 -6.58 -0.55
CA SER A 83 1.61 -6.59 -1.74
C SER A 83 2.61 -7.73 -1.71
N ALA A 84 3.21 -8.01 -0.55
CA ALA A 84 4.13 -9.13 -0.35
C ALA A 84 3.42 -10.48 -0.56
N TRP A 85 2.18 -10.61 -0.09
CA TRP A 85 1.36 -11.79 -0.34
C TRP A 85 1.11 -12.01 -1.83
N GLY A 86 0.69 -10.95 -2.54
CA GLY A 86 0.46 -11.00 -3.97
C GLY A 86 1.71 -11.30 -4.79
N LEU A 87 2.85 -10.70 -4.42
CA LEU A 87 4.14 -10.97 -5.03
C LEU A 87 4.56 -12.43 -4.84
N TYR A 88 4.48 -12.92 -3.59
CA TYR A 88 4.87 -14.29 -3.24
C TYR A 88 4.10 -15.33 -4.08
N LEU A 89 2.77 -15.22 -4.13
CA LEU A 89 1.94 -16.14 -4.90
C LEU A 89 2.10 -15.95 -6.41
N GLY A 90 2.29 -14.72 -6.89
CA GLY A 90 2.58 -14.45 -8.29
C GLY A 90 3.88 -15.12 -8.76
N ILE A 91 4.94 -15.01 -7.96
CA ILE A 91 6.21 -15.70 -8.22
C ILE A 91 6.03 -17.22 -8.17
N ALA A 92 5.32 -17.74 -7.18
CA ALA A 92 5.11 -19.18 -7.03
C ALA A 92 4.33 -19.83 -8.19
N ARG A 93 3.63 -19.05 -9.01
CA ARG A 93 2.74 -19.55 -10.08
C ARG A 93 3.21 -19.31 -11.51
N GLY A 94 4.37 -18.67 -11.69
CA GLY A 94 4.89 -18.37 -13.04
C GLY A 94 5.79 -17.14 -13.10
N GLY A 95 5.80 -16.32 -12.05
CA GLY A 95 6.65 -15.13 -12.02
C GLY A 95 6.09 -13.96 -12.83
N PHE A 96 7.00 -13.09 -13.24
CA PHE A 96 6.71 -11.79 -13.87
C PHE A 96 6.33 -11.87 -15.34
N LEU A 97 6.52 -13.03 -15.98
CA LEU A 97 6.28 -13.27 -17.39
C LEU A 97 5.13 -14.27 -17.55
N GLY A 98 4.26 -14.02 -18.52
CA GLY A 98 3.07 -14.79 -18.87
C GLY A 98 3.35 -15.92 -19.85
#